data_AF-A0A0N5AC27-F1
#
_entry.id   AF-A0A0N5AC27-F1
#
_cell.length_a   1.000
_cell.length_b   1.000
_cell.length_c   1.000
_cell.angle_alpha   90.00
_cell.angle_beta   90.00
_cell.angle_gamma   90.00
#
_symmetry.space_group_name_H-M   'P 1'
#
loop_
_entity.id
_entity.type
_entity.pdbx_description
1 polymer ?
#
loop_
_entity_poly.entity_id
_entity_poly.type
_entity_poly.pdbx_seq_one_letter_code
_entity_poly.pdbx_strand_id
1 'polypeptide(L)'
;MHVSFRLLVEKQRKFFRSGATLKIEERKKLLRTLKKILESEYDRLTEAVYKDLRRRPELTYSLEISNVLVEIEYVLEYLDDWASPEKARLTISVCGKL
;
A
#
# COMPACT_ATOMS: atom_id res chain seq x y z
N MET A 1 19.05 3.51 -19.95
CA MET A 1 19.07 2.22 -19.23
C MET A 1 17.80 1.46 -19.61
N HIS A 2 17.90 0.44 -20.46
CA HIS A 2 16.71 -0.29 -20.94
C HIS A 2 16.35 -1.37 -19.92
N VAL A 3 15.31 -1.16 -19.13
CA VAL A 3 14.78 -2.19 -18.23
C VAL A 3 13.93 -3.14 -19.08
N SER A 4 14.25 -4.44 -19.07
CA SER A 4 13.36 -5.45 -19.66
C SER A 4 12.14 -5.62 -18.76
N PHE A 5 10.96 -5.22 -19.24
CA PHE A 5 9.70 -5.34 -18.48
C PHE A 5 9.45 -6.75 -17.99
N ARG A 6 9.80 -7.77 -18.81
CA ARG A 6 9.69 -9.18 -18.43
C ARG A 6 10.51 -9.50 -17.18
N LEU A 7 11.76 -9.04 -17.13
CA LEU A 7 12.64 -9.30 -15.99
C LEU A 7 12.17 -8.58 -14.72
N LEU A 8 11.66 -7.35 -14.85
CA LEU A 8 11.09 -6.61 -13.73
C LEU A 8 9.90 -7.35 -13.10
N VAL A 9 8.96 -7.82 -13.94
CA VAL A 9 7.79 -8.58 -13.49
C VAL A 9 8.21 -9.89 -12.82
N GLU A 10 9.14 -10.64 -13.42
CA GLU A 10 9.63 -11.89 -12.83
C GLU A 10 10.32 -11.67 -11.47
N LYS A 11 11.05 -10.56 -11.30
CA LYS A 11 11.65 -10.19 -10.02
C LYS A 11 10.58 -9.95 -8.94
N GLN A 12 9.51 -9.22 -9.26
CA GLN A 12 8.42 -8.97 -8.31
C GLN A 12 7.66 -10.25 -7.98
N ARG A 13 7.40 -11.12 -8.96
CA ARG A 13 6.77 -12.43 -8.74
C ARG A 13 7.62 -13.30 -7.81
N LYS A 14 8.94 -13.35 -8.03
CA LYS A 14 9.86 -14.11 -7.18
C LYS A 14 9.86 -13.57 -5.74
N PHE A 15 9.84 -12.25 -5.56
CA PHE A 15 9.78 -11.64 -4.24
C PHE A 15 8.44 -11.93 -3.53
N PHE A 16 7.31 -11.81 -4.22
CA PHE A 16 6.01 -12.17 -3.64
C PHE A 16 5.95 -13.65 -3.22
N ARG A 17 6.42 -14.56 -4.11
CA ARG A 17 6.45 -16.00 -3.84
C ARG A 17 7.40 -16.42 -2.71
N SER A 18 8.32 -15.55 -2.29
CA SER A 18 9.16 -15.84 -1.12
C SER A 18 8.39 -15.77 0.20
N GLY A 19 7.16 -15.24 0.19
CA GLY A 19 6.34 -15.04 1.39
C GLY A 19 6.74 -13.81 2.21
N ALA A 20 7.70 -13.00 1.75
CA ALA A 20 8.13 -11.78 2.44
C ALA A 20 6.99 -10.80 2.71
N THR A 21 5.95 -10.80 1.87
CA THR A 21 4.77 -9.92 2.01
C THR A 21 3.66 -10.51 2.88
N LEU A 22 3.77 -11.76 3.35
CA LEU A 22 2.69 -12.42 4.11
C LEU A 22 2.56 -11.82 5.51
N LYS A 23 3.69 -11.56 6.18
CA LYS A 23 3.74 -11.06 7.56
C LYS A 23 3.14 -9.65 7.63
N ILE A 24 2.17 -9.45 8.52
CA ILE A 24 1.50 -8.16 8.73
C ILE A 24 2.52 -7.08 9.11
N GLU A 25 3.52 -7.40 9.93
CA GLU A 25 4.57 -6.45 10.33
C GLU A 25 5.37 -5.91 9.14
N GLU A 26 5.65 -6.73 8.13
CA GLU A 26 6.34 -6.26 6.93
C GLU A 26 5.46 -5.31 6.11
N ARG A 27 4.15 -5.57 6.04
CA ARG A 27 3.19 -4.66 5.38
C ARG A 27 3.13 -3.32 6.10
N LYS A 28 3.00 -3.33 7.44
CA LYS A 28 3.00 -2.11 8.26
C LYS A 28 4.30 -1.32 8.12
N LYS A 29 5.45 -2.02 8.13
CA LYS A 29 6.76 -1.39 7.90
C LYS A 29 6.84 -0.69 6.55
N LEU A 30 6.33 -1.32 5.48
CA LEU A 30 6.28 -0.72 4.15
C LEU A 30 5.36 0.50 4.11
N LEU A 31 4.19 0.44 4.74
CA LEU A 31 3.25 1.58 4.85
C LEU A 31 3.89 2.77 5.59
N ARG A 32 4.55 2.53 6.73
CA ARG A 32 5.29 3.59 7.46
C ARG A 32 6.45 4.16 6.64
N THR A 33 7.11 3.32 5.85
CA THR A 33 8.17 3.77 4.93
C THR A 33 7.59 4.67 3.83
N LEU A 34 6.45 4.28 3.24
CA LEU A 34 5.75 5.08 2.24
C LEU A 34 5.32 6.43 2.81
N LYS A 35 4.70 6.44 4.00
CA LYS A 35 4.35 7.67 4.72
C LYS A 35 5.55 8.60 4.86
N LYS A 36 6.67 8.08 5.39
CA LYS A 36 7.90 8.85 5.58
C LYS A 36 8.42 9.44 4.27
N ILE A 37 8.37 8.68 3.17
CA ILE A 37 8.77 9.17 1.84
C ILE A 37 7.87 10.32 1.41
N LEU A 38 6.54 10.17 1.51
CA LEU A 38 5.59 11.22 1.12
C LEU A 38 5.78 12.51 1.94
N GLU A 39 6.03 12.40 3.25
CA GLU A 39 6.28 13.55 4.13
C GLU A 39 7.62 14.22 3.84
N SER A 40 8.69 13.45 3.62
CA SER A 40 10.04 13.99 3.41
C SER A 40 10.30 14.50 1.99
N GLU A 41 9.49 14.08 1.01
CA GLU A 41 9.68 14.43 -0.41
C GLU A 41 8.64 15.44 -0.92
N TYR A 42 7.95 16.15 -0.02
CA TYR A 42 6.92 17.15 -0.35
C TYR A 42 7.33 18.08 -1.50
N ASP A 43 8.50 18.73 -1.39
CA ASP A 43 8.97 19.70 -2.39
C ASP A 43 9.23 19.04 -3.74
N ARG A 44 9.83 17.84 -3.74
CA ARG A 44 10.15 17.11 -4.98
C ARG A 44 8.90 16.61 -5.68
N LEU A 45 7.91 16.13 -4.94
CA LEU A 45 6.64 15.67 -5.48
C LEU A 45 5.82 16.84 -6.06
N THR A 46 5.69 17.93 -5.30
CA THR A 46 4.90 19.09 -5.73
C THR A 46 5.54 19.83 -6.90
N GLU A 47 6.88 19.93 -6.94
CA GLU A 47 7.61 20.52 -8.07
C GLU A 47 7.46 19.70 -9.36
N ALA A 48 7.49 18.36 -9.27
CA ALA A 48 7.26 17.50 -10.43
C ALA A 48 5.86 17.73 -11.01
N VAL A 49 4.85 17.75 -10.14
CA VAL A 49 3.47 18.03 -10.52
C VAL A 49 3.31 19.44 -11.08
N TYR A 50 4.02 20.43 -10.54
CA TYR A 50 4.01 21.79 -11.08
C TYR A 50 4.61 21.84 -12.50
N LYS A 51 5.69 21.09 -12.77
CA LYS A 51 6.27 21.00 -14.12
C LYS A 51 5.30 20.38 -15.12
N ASP A 52 4.55 19.38 -14.71
CA ASP A 52 3.61 18.67 -15.59
C ASP A 52 2.28 19.43 -15.78
N LEU A 53 1.73 19.99 -14.70
CA LEU A 53 0.36 20.49 -14.65
C LEU A 53 0.23 21.97 -14.27
N ARG A 54 1.34 22.65 -13.92
CA ARG A 54 1.37 24.03 -13.38
C ARG A 54 0.48 24.24 -12.17
N ARG A 55 0.14 23.17 -11.44
CA ARG A 55 -0.66 23.23 -10.23
C ARG A 55 0.20 23.63 -9.03
N ARG A 56 -0.31 24.58 -8.25
CA ARG A 56 0.37 25.07 -7.06
C ARG A 56 0.63 23.94 -6.04
N PRO A 57 1.77 23.96 -5.31
CA PRO A 57 2.11 22.93 -4.33
C PRO A 57 1.04 22.64 -3.29
N GLU A 58 0.34 23.67 -2.79
CA GLU A 58 -0.66 23.52 -1.73
C GLU A 58 -1.89 22.75 -2.22
N LEU A 59 -2.28 22.95 -3.49
CA LEU A 59 -3.37 22.20 -4.11
C LEU A 59 -2.97 20.76 -4.39
N THR A 60 -1.75 20.53 -4.88
CA THR A 60 -1.22 19.17 -5.07
C THR A 60 -1.18 18.41 -3.75
N TYR A 61 -0.75 19.04 -2.67
CA TYR A 61 -0.75 18.42 -1.36
C TYR A 61 -2.15 18.01 -0.92
N SER A 62 -3.11 18.94 -0.93
CA SER A 62 -4.48 18.68 -0.46
C SER A 62 -5.24 17.66 -1.31
N LEU A 63 -4.95 17.58 -2.61
CA LEU A 63 -5.66 16.67 -3.51
C LEU A 63 -5.03 15.27 -3.58
N GLU A 64 -3.70 15.18 -3.54
CA GLU A 64 -2.99 13.94 -3.86
C GLU A 64 -2.16 13.39 -2.70
N ILE A 65 -1.56 14.24 -1.85
CA ILE A 65 -0.64 13.77 -0.79
C ILE A 65 -1.38 13.56 0.53
N SER A 66 -2.17 14.54 0.97
CA SER A 66 -2.84 14.49 2.29
C SER A 66 -3.82 13.33 2.41
N ASN A 67 -4.57 13.05 1.34
CA ASN A 67 -5.53 11.94 1.32
C ASN A 67 -4.81 10.59 1.46
N VAL A 68 -3.69 10.41 0.76
CA VAL A 68 -2.88 9.19 0.86
C VAL A 68 -2.27 9.04 2.25
N LEU A 69 -1.82 10.13 2.89
CA LEU A 69 -1.33 10.08 4.26
C LEU A 69 -2.42 9.63 5.24
N VAL A 70 -3.64 10.16 5.09
CA VAL A 70 -4.81 9.75 5.91
C VAL A 70 -5.16 8.29 5.66
N GLU A 71 -5.19 7.84 4.41
CA GLU A 71 -5.45 6.44 4.07
C GLU A 71 -4.39 5.50 4.65
N ILE A 72 -3.12 5.88 4.61
CA ILE A 72 -2.05 5.07 5.21
C ILE A 72 -2.26 4.90 6.72
N GLU A 73 -2.58 5.98 7.43
CA GLU A 73 -2.88 5.90 8.87
C GLU A 73 -4.10 5.03 9.15
N TYR A 74 -5.17 5.21 8.39
CA TYR A 74 -6.37 4.38 8.49
C TYR A 74 -6.04 2.90 8.26
N VAL A 75 -5.30 2.57 7.21
CA VAL A 75 -4.88 1.18 6.96
C VAL A 75 -4.01 0.67 8.09
N LEU A 76 -3.07 1.46 8.62
CA LEU A 76 -2.22 1.04 9.74
C LEU A 76 -3.02 0.73 11.01
N GLU A 77 -4.10 1.48 11.27
CA GLU A 77 -5.00 1.31 12.41
C GLU A 77 -5.80 0.00 12.31
N TYR A 78 -6.33 -0.33 11.13
CA TYR A 78 -7.27 -1.46 10.97
C TYR A 78 -6.66 -2.74 10.37
N LEU A 79 -5.42 -2.70 9.88
CA LEU A 79 -4.83 -3.84 9.15
C LEU A 79 -4.77 -5.15 9.93
N ASP A 80 -4.58 -5.11 11.25
CA ASP A 80 -4.58 -6.35 12.06
C ASP A 80 -5.94 -7.03 12.06
N ASP A 81 -7.00 -6.24 12.23
CA ASP A 81 -8.39 -6.70 12.25
C ASP A 81 -8.77 -7.27 10.88
N TRP A 82 -8.48 -6.54 9.80
CA TRP A 82 -8.78 -6.99 8.43
C TRP A 82 -8.01 -8.24 8.01
N ALA A 83 -6.81 -8.45 8.56
CA ALA A 83 -6.01 -9.63 8.26
C ALA A 83 -6.34 -10.82 9.18
N SER A 84 -7.17 -10.61 10.22
CA SER A 84 -7.54 -11.66 11.16
C SER A 84 -8.48 -12.69 10.50
N PRO A 85 -8.38 -13.99 10.86
CA PRO A 85 -9.33 -14.98 10.38
C PRO A 85 -10.73 -14.71 10.92
N GLU A 86 -11.70 -14.55 10.02
CA GLU A 86 -13.11 -14.41 10.38
C GLU A 86 -13.78 -15.78 10.53
N LYS A 87 -14.47 -16.00 11.66
CA LYS A 87 -15.24 -17.23 11.87
C LYS A 87 -16.53 -17.18 11.05
N ALA A 88 -16.61 -18.01 10.01
CA ALA A 88 -17.85 -18.20 9.27
C ALA A 88 -18.89 -18.96 10.11
N ARG A 89 -20.14 -18.50 10.11
CA ARG A 89 -21.26 -19.25 10.69
C ARG A 89 -21.54 -20.47 9.82
N LEU A 90 -21.28 -21.66 10.36
CA LEU A 90 -21.66 -22.91 9.71
C LEU A 90 -23.18 -23.11 9.82
N THR A 91 -23.87 -23.23 8.68
CA THR A 91 -25.24 -23.74 8.65
C THR A 91 -25.26 -25.24 8.92
N ILE A 92 -26.32 -25.74 9.59
CA ILE A 92 -26.49 -27.17 9.96
C ILE A 92 -26.26 -28.13 8.77
N SER A 93 -26.61 -27.71 7.54
CA SER A 93 -26.38 -28.48 6.31
C SER A 93 -24.92 -28.83 6.01
N VAL A 94 -23.95 -28.01 6.44
CA VAL A 94 -22.51 -28.26 6.25
C VAL A 94 -21.97 -29.24 7.29
N CYS A 95 -22.59 -29.29 8.48
CA CYS A 95 -22.16 -30.16 9.58
C CYS A 95 -22.52 -31.64 9.35
N GLY A 96 -23.57 -31.94 8.58
CA GLY A 96 -24.03 -33.31 8.31
C GLY A 96 -23.23 -34.10 7.26
N LYS A 97 -22.08 -33.61 6.81
CA LYS A 97 -21.20 -34.28 5.84
C LYS A 97 -19.82 -34.66 6.41
N LEU A 98 -19.66 -34.63 7.74
CA LEU A 98 -18.48 -35.10 8.46
C LEU A 98 -18.79 -36.38 9.24
#